data_AF-A0A937VGS2-F1
#
_entry.id   AF-A0A937VGS2-F1
#
_cell.length_a   1.000
_cell.length_b   1.000
_cell.length_c   1.000
_cell.angle_alpha   90.00
_cell.angle_beta   90.00
_cell.angle_gamma   90.00
#
_symmetry.space_group_name_H-M   'P 1'
#
loop_
_entity.id
_entity.type
_entity.pdbx_description
1 polymer ?
#
loop_
_entity_poly.entity_id
_entity_poly.type
_entity_poly.pdbx_seq_one_letter_code
_entity_poly.pdbx_strand_id
1 'polypeptide(L)'
;MTQRQNTLALLTLLLEQDGITGFVPEYRFSPTRRWRFDLACPLAKPPVAIEFEGGVFQHGWHSSIERYITDARKYTEAALLGWR
;
A
#
# COMPACT_ATOMS: atom_id res chain seq x y z
N MET A 1 -10.79 10.43 13.51
CA MET A 1 -10.03 9.32 12.90
C MET A 1 -10.17 9.44 11.39
N THR A 2 -9.06 9.42 10.66
CA THR A 2 -9.07 9.63 9.20
C THR A 2 -9.67 8.41 8.51
N GLN A 3 -10.49 8.60 7.47
CA GLN A 3 -11.19 7.51 6.75
C GLN A 3 -10.27 6.33 6.40
N ARG A 4 -9.03 6.60 5.97
CA ARG A 4 -7.99 5.59 5.68
C ARG A 4 -7.63 4.69 6.88
N GLN A 5 -7.53 5.24 8.08
CA GLN A 5 -7.17 4.46 9.29
C GLN A 5 -8.29 3.49 9.69
N ASN A 6 -9.55 3.91 9.54
CA ASN A 6 -10.70 3.07 9.85
C ASN A 6 -10.83 1.91 8.85
N THR A 7 -10.63 2.19 7.55
CA THR A 7 -10.67 1.16 6.51
C THR A 7 -9.56 0.13 6.67
N LEU A 8 -8.35 0.58 7.01
CA LEU A 8 -7.21 -0.31 7.24
C LEU A 8 -7.46 -1.23 8.45
N ALA A 9 -7.99 -0.68 9.54
CA ALA A 9 -8.34 -1.47 10.73
C ALA A 9 -9.42 -2.51 10.42
N LEU A 10 -10.46 -2.14 9.69
CA LEU A 10 -11.54 -3.06 9.31
C LEU A 10 -11.04 -4.18 8.40
N LEU A 11 -10.24 -3.85 7.38
CA LEU A 11 -9.69 -4.87 6.47
C LEU A 11 -8.79 -5.84 7.22
N THR A 12 -7.92 -5.33 8.09
CA THR A 12 -7.01 -6.18 8.89
C THR A 12 -7.81 -7.16 9.75
N LEU A 13 -8.88 -6.68 10.41
CA LEU A 13 -9.75 -7.53 11.21
C LEU A 13 -10.43 -8.62 10.38
N LEU A 14 -10.95 -8.28 9.20
CA LEU A 14 -11.62 -9.26 8.32
C LEU A 14 -10.64 -10.35 7.84
N LEU A 15 -9.42 -9.95 7.44
CA LEU A 15 -8.38 -10.90 7.03
C LEU A 15 -8.03 -11.86 8.17
N GLU A 16 -7.90 -11.35 9.39
CA GLU A 16 -7.64 -12.16 10.58
C GLU A 16 -8.78 -13.14 10.89
N GLN A 17 -10.04 -12.73 10.72
CA GLN A 17 -11.21 -13.61 10.91
C GLN A 17 -11.21 -14.79 9.94
N ASP A 18 -10.76 -14.59 8.71
CA ASP A 18 -10.64 -15.63 7.69
C ASP A 18 -9.33 -16.44 7.81
N GLY A 19 -8.53 -16.20 8.86
CA GLY A 19 -7.25 -16.87 9.10
C GLY A 19 -6.12 -16.41 8.18
N ILE A 20 -6.32 -15.35 7.41
CA ILE A 20 -5.33 -14.74 6.54
C ILE A 20 -4.47 -13.79 7.38
N THR A 21 -3.37 -14.31 7.91
CA THR A 21 -2.49 -13.60 8.84
C THR A 21 -1.19 -13.15 8.17
N GLY A 22 -0.40 -12.32 8.87
CA GLY A 22 0.92 -11.88 8.41
C GLY A 22 0.93 -10.55 7.66
N PHE A 23 -0.19 -9.84 7.64
CA PHE A 23 -0.25 -8.48 7.14
C PHE A 23 0.33 -7.47 8.15
N VAL A 24 1.16 -6.56 7.67
CA VAL A 24 1.90 -5.55 8.44
C VAL A 24 1.57 -4.17 7.87
N PRO A 25 1.10 -3.22 8.70
CA PRO A 25 0.82 -1.86 8.25
C PRO A 25 2.09 -1.04 8.03
N GLU A 26 2.02 -0.03 7.17
CA GLU A 26 3.12 0.91 6.87
C GLU A 26 4.45 0.22 6.52
N TYR A 27 4.40 -0.87 5.77
CA TYR A 27 5.57 -1.69 5.49
C TYR A 27 6.52 -1.01 4.50
N ARG A 28 7.77 -0.75 4.91
CA ARG A 28 8.82 -0.22 4.04
C ARG A 28 9.43 -1.34 3.19
N PHE A 29 9.19 -1.29 1.87
CA PHE A 29 9.68 -2.33 0.95
C PHE A 29 10.90 -1.91 0.13
N SER A 30 11.05 -0.61 -0.17
CA SER A 30 12.15 -0.14 -1.04
C SER A 30 13.48 -0.10 -0.26
N PRO A 31 14.56 -0.68 -0.81
CA PRO A 31 15.88 -0.62 -0.19
C PRO A 31 16.51 0.78 -0.31
N THR A 32 16.21 1.52 -1.38
CA THR A 32 16.84 2.81 -1.69
C THR A 32 15.97 4.02 -1.31
N ARG A 33 14.64 3.87 -1.39
CA ARG A 33 13.68 4.91 -1.04
C ARG A 33 13.00 4.59 0.29
N ARG A 34 12.25 5.56 0.81
CA ARG A 34 11.46 5.42 2.05
C ARG A 34 9.99 5.10 1.77
N TRP A 35 9.71 4.47 0.63
CA TRP A 35 8.35 4.09 0.27
C TRP A 35 7.81 3.01 1.19
N ARG A 36 6.53 3.17 1.55
CA ARG A 36 5.78 2.26 2.40
C ARG A 36 4.49 1.86 1.70
N PHE A 37 4.08 0.61 1.89
CA PHE A 37 2.74 0.16 1.60
C PHE A 37 1.83 0.43 2.79
N ASP A 38 0.55 0.69 2.53
CA ASP A 38 -0.45 0.79 3.60
C ASP A 38 -0.54 -0.50 4.40
N LEU A 39 -0.60 -1.64 3.72
CA LEU A 39 -0.59 -2.97 4.32
C LEU A 39 0.21 -3.93 3.42
N ALA A 40 0.98 -4.84 4.01
CA ALA A 40 1.76 -5.82 3.24
C ALA A 40 1.84 -7.17 3.94
N CYS A 41 1.82 -8.27 3.19
CA CYS A 41 2.13 -9.61 3.67
C CYS A 41 3.46 -10.08 3.05
N PRO A 42 4.61 -9.80 3.69
CA PRO A 42 5.93 -10.09 3.11
C PRO A 42 6.26 -11.58 3.07
N LEU A 43 5.61 -12.38 3.91
CA LEU A 43 5.83 -13.82 4.01
C LEU A 43 5.04 -14.63 2.96
N ALA A 44 4.06 -14.00 2.30
CA ALA A 44 3.37 -14.62 1.18
C ALA A 44 4.34 -14.91 0.02
N LYS A 45 3.98 -15.88 -0.83
CA LYS A 45 4.77 -16.27 -2.00
C LYS A 45 3.87 -16.29 -3.23
N PRO A 46 3.90 -15.24 -4.08
CA PRO A 46 4.72 -14.02 -3.97
C PRO A 46 4.26 -13.08 -2.83
N PRO A 47 5.13 -12.16 -2.35
CA PRO A 47 4.76 -11.20 -1.32
C PRO A 47 3.69 -10.25 -1.84
N VAL A 48 2.71 -9.91 -1.01
CA VAL A 48 1.52 -9.14 -1.41
C VAL A 48 1.48 -7.80 -0.70
N ALA A 49 1.10 -6.74 -1.40
CA ALA A 49 0.85 -5.42 -0.83
C ALA A 49 -0.57 -4.92 -1.16
N ILE A 50 -1.14 -4.15 -0.25
CA ILE A 50 -2.45 -3.50 -0.42
C ILE A 50 -2.24 -2.01 -0.15
N GLU A 51 -2.71 -1.18 -1.09
CA GLU A 51 -2.64 0.27 -1.03
C GLU A 51 -4.04 0.87 -1.11
N PHE A 52 -4.35 1.80 -0.22
CA PHE A 52 -5.62 2.52 -0.25
C PHE A 52 -5.40 3.89 -0.89
N GLU A 53 -5.51 3.94 -2.21
CA GLU A 53 -5.47 5.21 -2.93
C GLU A 53 -6.81 5.94 -2.83
N GLY A 54 -6.78 7.15 -2.27
CA GLY A 54 -7.93 8.04 -2.19
C GLY A 54 -7.65 9.38 -2.85
N GLY A 55 -8.71 10.05 -3.31
CA GLY A 55 -8.62 11.46 -3.74
C GLY A 55 -8.09 11.71 -5.14
N VAL A 56 -8.03 10.70 -6.03
CA VAL A 56 -7.66 10.89 -7.46
C VAL A 56 -8.56 11.93 -8.15
N PHE A 57 -9.84 12.01 -7.76
CA PHE A 57 -10.83 12.91 -8.36
C PHE A 57 -11.29 14.06 -7.43
N GLN A 58 -10.69 14.21 -6.24
CA GLN A 58 -10.94 15.36 -5.39
C GLN A 58 -9.92 16.44 -5.75
N HIS A 59 -10.41 17.57 -6.28
CA HIS A 59 -9.58 18.70 -6.72
C HIS A 59 -8.68 19.18 -5.57
N GLY A 60 -7.40 18.79 -5.60
CA GLY A 60 -6.42 19.01 -4.55
C GLY A 60 -5.02 18.56 -5.00
N TRP A 61 -4.01 18.74 -4.12
CA TRP A 61 -2.55 18.52 -4.29
C TRP A 61 -2.08 17.17 -4.90
N HIS A 62 -3.00 16.30 -5.34
CA HIS A 62 -2.78 15.00 -5.97
C HIS A 62 -2.99 14.98 -7.49
N SER A 63 -3.29 16.11 -8.14
CA SER A 63 -3.45 16.20 -9.60
C SER A 63 -2.17 16.59 -10.36
N SER A 64 -1.04 16.77 -9.67
CA SER A 64 0.22 17.05 -10.35
C SER A 64 0.79 15.80 -11.02
N ILE A 65 1.16 15.94 -12.29
CA ILE A 65 1.85 14.92 -13.10
C ILE A 65 3.06 14.35 -12.35
N GLU A 66 3.77 15.18 -11.58
CA GLU A 66 4.96 14.77 -10.82
C GLU A 66 4.64 13.72 -9.73
N ARG A 67 3.50 13.86 -9.07
CA ARG A 67 3.07 12.90 -8.04
C ARG A 67 2.67 11.58 -8.68
N TYR A 68 1.92 11.64 -9.78
CA TYR A 68 1.58 10.45 -10.56
C TYR A 68 2.83 9.70 -11.03
N ILE A 69 3.84 10.41 -11.54
CA ILE A 69 5.12 9.81 -11.94
C ILE A 69 5.80 9.16 -10.73
N THR A 70 5.77 9.79 -9.55
CA THR A 70 6.38 9.23 -8.34
C THR A 70 5.67 7.95 -7.89
N ASP A 71 4.34 7.93 -7.92
CA ASP A 71 3.53 6.75 -7.59
C ASP A 71 3.74 5.63 -8.62
N ALA A 72 3.77 5.95 -9.92
CA ALA A 72 4.10 4.99 -10.98
C ALA A 72 5.50 4.37 -10.81
N ARG A 73 6.49 5.18 -10.40
CA ARG A 73 7.84 4.68 -10.08
C ARG A 73 7.84 3.76 -8.86
N LYS A 74 7.05 4.08 -7.83
CA LYS A 74 6.86 3.24 -6.65
C LYS A 74 6.30 1.87 -7.03
N TYR A 75 5.24 1.83 -7.84
CA TYR A 75 4.66 0.59 -8.31
C TYR A 75 5.60 -0.23 -9.21
N THR A 76 6.33 0.45 -10.09
CA THR A 76 7.33 -0.21 -10.93
C THR A 76 8.43 -0.87 -10.08
N GLU A 77 8.96 -0.16 -9.08
CA GLU A 77 9.98 -0.72 -8.18
C GLU A 77 9.43 -1.88 -7.36
N ALA A 78 8.20 -1.79 -6.85
CA ALA A 78 7.52 -2.88 -6.17
C ALA A 78 7.44 -4.14 -7.04
N ALA A 79 6.98 -3.99 -8.29
CA ALA A 79 6.86 -5.09 -9.23
C ALA A 79 8.24 -5.71 -9.57
N LEU A 80 9.28 -4.89 -9.76
CA LEU A 80 10.65 -5.36 -10.00
C LEU A 80 11.21 -6.15 -8.80
N LEU A 81 10.79 -5.80 -7.58
CA LEU A 81 11.13 -6.51 -6.35
C LEU A 81 10.25 -7.76 -6.11
N GLY A 82 9.36 -8.09 -7.03
CA GLY A 82 8.52 -9.30 -7.00
C GLY A 82 7.26 -9.18 -6.14
N TRP A 83 6.89 -7.97 -5.72
CA TRP A 83 5.62 -7.72 -5.03
C TRP A 83 4.43 -7.85 -5.97
N ARG A 84 3.30 -8.30 -5.41
CA ARG A 84 2.00 -8.31 -6.07
C ARG A 84 0.98 -7.44 -5.35
#